data_AF-K2CAE4-F1
#
_entry.id   AF-K2CAE4-F1
#
_cell.length_a   1.000
_cell.length_b   1.000
_cell.length_c   1.000
_cell.angle_alpha   90.00
_cell.angle_beta   90.00
_cell.angle_gamma   90.00
#
_symmetry.space_group_name_H-M   'P 1'
#
loop_
_entity.id
_entity.type
_entity.pdbx_description
1 polymer ?
#
loop_
_entity_poly.entity_id
_entity_poly.type
_entity_poly.pdbx_seq_one_letter_code
_entity_poly.pdbx_strand_id
1 'polypeptide(L)'
;YTIAVLAHGDVSVMMISLLIAVWFSSYIALQPTIYSYAGIITGMTIAIILFFSIAGDNYTPIAVDRTAEVMLGVFTLTILNIFLFFIVKKYYPKAITRKIISWKLPKLKIESRFAIPATKVSLACFITFVIWYCFKQPEGYWATISCLLIMEENKNTTFKKGFFRFVSHIIVMLIGFLAVILLLHYPYTYRLIPLLITFFLCGYLIGTENQYAGMGNTSRSR
;
A
#
# COMPACT_ATOMS: atom_id res chain seq x y z
N TYR A 1 -11.10 -12.47 -5.13
CA TYR A 1 -12.12 -13.15 -5.94
C TYR A 1 -12.54 -14.48 -5.32
N THR A 2 -11.67 -15.51 -5.26
CA THR A 2 -12.01 -16.83 -4.71
C THR A 2 -12.63 -16.77 -3.31
N ILE A 3 -12.08 -15.94 -2.41
CA ILE A 3 -12.64 -15.75 -1.06
C ILE A 3 -14.08 -15.22 -1.10
N ALA A 4 -14.35 -14.23 -1.95
CA ALA A 4 -15.68 -13.63 -2.09
C ALA A 4 -16.69 -14.63 -2.68
N VAL A 5 -16.24 -15.44 -3.65
CA VAL A 5 -17.07 -16.51 -4.26
C VAL A 5 -17.37 -17.62 -3.24
N LEU A 6 -16.36 -18.11 -2.53
CA LEU A 6 -16.50 -19.19 -1.55
C LEU A 6 -17.35 -18.79 -0.34
N ALA A 7 -17.37 -17.51 0.01
CA ALA A 7 -18.17 -17.03 1.12
C ALA A 7 -19.68 -17.01 0.82
N HIS A 8 -20.10 -17.10 -0.44
CA HIS A 8 -21.52 -17.07 -0.84
C HIS A 8 -22.35 -15.93 -0.19
N GLY A 9 -21.72 -14.78 0.09
CA GLY A 9 -22.37 -13.64 0.76
C GLY A 9 -22.42 -13.72 2.30
N ASP A 10 -21.86 -14.76 2.93
CA ASP A 10 -21.71 -14.83 4.38
C ASP A 10 -20.61 -13.87 4.85
N VAL A 11 -21.04 -12.76 5.44
CA VAL A 11 -20.17 -11.71 5.98
C VAL A 11 -19.17 -12.27 7.00
N SER A 12 -19.58 -13.23 7.85
CA SER A 12 -18.69 -13.80 8.87
C SER A 12 -17.53 -14.56 8.23
N VAL A 13 -17.82 -15.35 7.20
CA VAL A 13 -16.80 -16.08 6.43
C VAL A 13 -15.85 -15.10 5.74
N MET A 14 -16.37 -14.00 5.18
CA MET A 14 -15.54 -12.97 4.54
C MET A 14 -14.63 -12.25 5.55
N MET A 15 -15.14 -11.94 6.74
CA MET A 15 -14.37 -11.29 7.81
C MET A 15 -13.26 -12.19 8.35
N ILE A 16 -13.54 -13.47 8.56
CA ILE A 16 -12.52 -14.45 8.98
C ILE A 16 -11.47 -14.62 7.86
N SER A 17 -11.92 -14.70 6.62
CA SER A 17 -11.02 -14.84 5.47
C SER A 17 -10.15 -13.61 5.27
N LEU A 18 -10.66 -12.40 5.51
CA LEU A 18 -9.87 -11.17 5.52
C LEU A 18 -8.75 -11.28 6.56
N LEU A 19 -9.08 -11.67 7.79
CA LEU A 19 -8.11 -11.79 8.88
C LEU A 19 -6.99 -12.78 8.53
N ILE A 20 -7.34 -13.96 8.01
CA ILE A 20 -6.38 -14.99 7.61
C ILE A 20 -5.53 -14.51 6.43
N ALA A 21 -6.16 -14.00 5.37
CA ALA A 21 -5.46 -13.61 4.15
C ALA A 21 -4.53 -12.42 4.39
N VAL A 22 -4.98 -11.41 5.14
CA VAL A 22 -4.15 -10.26 5.52
C VAL A 22 -3.00 -10.69 6.42
N TRP A 23 -3.19 -11.68 7.30
CA TRP A 23 -2.11 -12.22 8.12
C TRP A 23 -1.00 -12.81 7.25
N PHE A 24 -1.34 -13.70 6.30
CA PHE A 24 -0.37 -14.30 5.39
C PHE A 24 0.32 -13.27 4.48
N SER A 25 -0.47 -12.36 3.91
CA SER A 25 0.05 -11.26 3.09
C SER A 25 1.04 -10.38 3.86
N SER A 26 0.71 -10.00 5.09
CA SER A 26 1.58 -9.19 5.96
C SER A 26 2.81 -9.97 6.40
N TYR A 27 2.67 -11.26 6.67
CA TYR A 27 3.80 -12.14 7.01
C TYR A 27 4.82 -12.22 5.88
N ILE A 28 4.35 -12.37 4.63
CA ILE A 28 5.23 -12.35 3.44
C ILE A 28 5.84 -10.96 3.24
N ALA A 29 5.05 -9.90 3.40
CA ALA A 29 5.48 -8.51 3.24
C ALA A 29 6.62 -8.11 4.18
N LEU A 30 6.60 -8.64 5.41
CA LEU A 30 7.61 -8.35 6.42
C LEU A 30 8.92 -9.14 6.23
N GLN A 31 8.95 -10.17 5.39
CA GLN A 31 10.20 -10.89 5.13
C GLN A 31 11.05 -10.11 4.13
N PRO A 32 12.37 -9.94 4.33
CA PRO A 32 13.24 -9.19 3.42
C PRO A 32 13.57 -9.98 2.14
N THR A 33 12.58 -10.14 1.27
CA THR A 33 12.68 -10.92 0.01
C THR A 33 12.15 -10.09 -1.17
N ILE A 34 12.39 -10.52 -2.41
CA ILE A 34 11.76 -9.90 -3.59
C ILE A 34 10.22 -9.92 -3.54
N TYR A 35 9.64 -10.80 -2.72
CA TYR A 35 8.20 -11.01 -2.61
C TYR A 35 7.52 -10.07 -1.60
N SER A 36 8.27 -9.24 -0.86
CA SER A 36 7.70 -8.34 0.14
C SER A 36 6.63 -7.42 -0.45
N TYR A 37 6.93 -6.83 -1.61
CA TYR A 37 6.01 -5.94 -2.31
C TYR A 37 4.76 -6.68 -2.78
N ALA A 38 4.92 -7.91 -3.30
CA ALA A 38 3.80 -8.76 -3.68
C ALA A 38 2.87 -9.05 -2.49
N GLY A 39 3.44 -9.26 -1.29
CA GLY A 39 2.69 -9.37 -0.04
C GLY A 39 1.78 -8.17 0.20
N ILE A 40 2.33 -6.95 0.17
CA ILE A 40 1.57 -5.70 0.41
C ILE A 40 0.46 -5.52 -0.63
N ILE A 41 0.78 -5.64 -1.92
CA ILE A 41 -0.21 -5.48 -3.01
C ILE A 41 -1.34 -6.51 -2.90
N THR A 42 -1.01 -7.75 -2.58
CA THR A 42 -2.00 -8.81 -2.38
C THR A 42 -2.96 -8.47 -1.25
N GLY A 43 -2.44 -8.01 -0.10
CA GLY A 43 -3.26 -7.62 1.04
C GLY A 43 -4.22 -6.49 0.73
N MET A 44 -3.73 -5.44 0.05
CA MET A 44 -4.58 -4.30 -0.35
C MET A 44 -5.66 -4.72 -1.35
N THR A 45 -5.31 -5.55 -2.33
CA THR A 45 -6.25 -6.04 -3.35
C THR A 45 -7.36 -6.89 -2.73
N ILE A 46 -7.00 -7.76 -1.78
CA ILE A 46 -7.98 -8.58 -1.04
C ILE A 46 -8.92 -7.70 -0.23
N ALA A 47 -8.39 -6.71 0.52
CA ALA A 47 -9.21 -5.79 1.30
C ALA A 47 -10.23 -5.03 0.44
N ILE A 48 -9.82 -4.54 -0.73
CA ILE A 48 -10.70 -3.83 -1.68
C ILE A 48 -11.79 -4.77 -2.21
N ILE A 49 -11.42 -5.97 -2.70
CA ILE A 49 -12.41 -6.89 -3.27
C ILE A 49 -13.44 -7.33 -2.22
N LEU A 50 -13.00 -7.60 -0.98
CA LEU A 50 -13.92 -7.97 0.10
C LEU A 50 -14.82 -6.81 0.52
N PHE A 51 -14.32 -5.57 0.51
CA PHE A 51 -15.13 -4.38 0.76
C PHE A 51 -16.32 -4.30 -0.20
N PHE A 52 -16.04 -4.33 -1.51
CA PHE A 52 -17.10 -4.22 -2.51
C PHE A 52 -18.04 -5.43 -2.51
N SER A 53 -17.50 -6.61 -2.23
CA SER A 53 -18.33 -7.81 -2.11
C SER A 53 -19.25 -7.78 -0.88
N ILE A 54 -18.87 -7.14 0.23
CA ILE A 54 -19.73 -6.96 1.41
C ILE A 54 -20.70 -5.79 1.23
N ALA A 55 -20.29 -4.75 0.50
CA ALA A 55 -21.16 -3.62 0.15
C ALA A 55 -22.33 -4.01 -0.78
N GLY A 56 -22.31 -5.23 -1.35
CA GLY A 56 -23.33 -5.73 -2.27
C GLY A 56 -23.11 -5.29 -3.71
N ASP A 57 -21.93 -4.72 -4.02
CA ASP A 57 -21.58 -4.28 -5.36
C ASP A 57 -21.05 -5.42 -6.23
N ASN A 58 -21.09 -5.23 -7.55
CA ASN A 58 -20.48 -6.15 -8.50
C ASN A 58 -18.94 -6.18 -8.32
N TYR A 59 -18.45 -7.15 -7.56
CA TYR A 59 -17.03 -7.30 -7.23
C TYR A 59 -16.18 -7.93 -8.34
N THR A 60 -16.79 -8.58 -9.33
CA THR A 60 -16.08 -9.20 -10.47
C THR A 60 -15.37 -8.18 -11.36
N PRO A 61 -16.04 -7.13 -11.89
CA PRO A 61 -15.35 -6.10 -12.68
C PRO A 61 -14.27 -5.41 -11.85
N ILE A 62 -14.54 -5.15 -10.58
CA ILE A 62 -13.56 -4.53 -9.66
C ILE A 62 -12.32 -5.41 -9.51
N ALA A 63 -12.48 -6.73 -9.36
CA ALA A 63 -11.33 -7.63 -9.27
C ALA A 63 -10.46 -7.61 -10.55
N VAL A 64 -11.09 -7.51 -11.72
CA VAL A 64 -10.40 -7.41 -13.02
C VAL A 64 -9.68 -6.07 -13.13
N ASP A 65 -10.38 -4.96 -12.86
CA ASP A 65 -9.84 -3.61 -12.93
C ASP A 65 -8.65 -3.44 -11.98
N ARG A 66 -8.76 -3.90 -10.73
CA ARG A 66 -7.64 -3.88 -9.77
C ARG A 66 -6.44 -4.69 -10.26
N THR A 67 -6.67 -5.82 -10.91
CA THR A 67 -5.58 -6.61 -11.50
C THR A 67 -4.91 -5.85 -12.65
N ALA A 68 -5.71 -5.24 -13.54
CA ALA A 68 -5.21 -4.43 -14.65
C ALA A 68 -4.43 -3.19 -14.15
N GLU A 69 -4.95 -2.48 -13.15
CA GLU A 69 -4.28 -1.34 -12.52
C GLU A 69 -2.92 -1.71 -11.92
N VAL A 70 -2.85 -2.84 -11.20
CA VAL A 70 -1.57 -3.34 -10.64
C VAL A 70 -0.58 -3.65 -11.76
N MET A 71 -1.03 -4.34 -12.82
CA MET A 71 -0.19 -4.66 -13.98
C MET A 71 0.31 -3.39 -14.69
N LEU A 72 -0.58 -2.40 -14.89
CA LEU A 72 -0.24 -1.11 -15.48
C LEU A 72 0.75 -0.34 -14.60
N GLY A 73 0.58 -0.37 -13.28
CA GLY A 73 1.51 0.22 -12.33
C GLY A 73 2.90 -0.41 -12.41
N VAL A 74 2.97 -1.76 -12.43
CA VAL A 74 4.23 -2.50 -12.59
C VAL A 74 4.90 -2.19 -13.93
N PHE A 75 4.15 -2.17 -15.02
CA PHE A 75 4.65 -1.82 -16.35
C PHE A 75 5.22 -0.39 -16.40
N THR A 76 4.46 0.58 -15.87
CA THR A 76 4.86 1.99 -15.82
C THR A 76 6.13 2.18 -15.00
N LEU A 77 6.20 1.56 -13.81
CA LEU A 77 7.40 1.58 -12.96
C LEU A 77 8.60 0.94 -13.65
N THR A 78 8.40 -0.13 -14.41
CA THR A 78 9.47 -0.80 -15.15
C THR A 78 10.05 0.12 -16.22
N ILE A 79 9.20 0.76 -17.04
CA ILE A 79 9.63 1.73 -18.05
C ILE A 79 10.39 2.89 -17.40
N LEU A 80 9.80 3.47 -16.36
CA LEU A 80 10.37 4.63 -15.67
C LEU A 80 11.73 4.28 -15.04
N ASN A 81 11.86 3.11 -14.40
CA ASN A 81 13.12 2.65 -13.83
C ASN A 81 14.18 2.39 -14.91
N ILE A 82 13.81 1.84 -16.06
CA ILE A 82 14.72 1.67 -17.20
C ILE A 82 15.22 3.03 -17.69
N PHE A 83 14.30 3.97 -17.91
CA PHE A 83 14.62 5.32 -18.37
C PHE A 83 15.54 6.06 -17.38
N LEU A 84 15.16 6.06 -16.09
CA LEU A 84 15.96 6.68 -15.03
C LEU A 84 17.31 6.00 -14.87
N PHE A 85 17.40 4.68 -15.01
CA PHE A 85 18.68 3.98 -14.97
C PHE A 85 19.67 4.52 -16.01
N PHE A 86 19.23 4.79 -17.25
CA PHE A 86 20.09 5.37 -18.27
C PHE A 86 20.55 6.79 -17.92
N ILE A 87 19.65 7.63 -17.39
CA ILE A 87 19.98 9.00 -16.97
C ILE A 87 20.95 8.99 -15.78
N VAL A 88 20.63 8.24 -14.73
CA VAL A 88 21.47 8.14 -13.52
C VAL A 88 22.83 7.54 -13.87
N LYS A 89 22.88 6.51 -14.74
CA LYS A 89 24.15 5.95 -15.22
C LYS A 89 25.00 6.99 -15.97
N LYS A 90 24.37 7.88 -16.73
CA LYS A 90 25.05 8.92 -17.51
C LYS A 90 25.57 10.07 -16.64
N TYR A 91 24.78 10.56 -15.69
CA TYR A 91 25.09 11.79 -14.94
C TYR A 91 25.59 11.54 -13.51
N TYR A 92 25.24 10.41 -12.88
CA TYR A 92 25.56 10.07 -11.50
C TYR A 92 26.02 8.60 -11.34
N PRO A 93 27.08 8.16 -12.04
CA PRO A 93 27.48 6.75 -12.07
C PRO A 93 27.84 6.18 -10.69
N LYS A 94 28.32 7.03 -9.76
CA LYS A 94 28.67 6.63 -8.38
C LYS A 94 27.46 6.41 -7.47
N ALA A 95 26.27 6.89 -7.86
CA ALA A 95 25.04 6.71 -7.08
C ALA A 95 24.38 5.32 -7.29
N ILE A 96 24.79 4.58 -8.32
CA ILE A 96 24.27 3.24 -8.60
C ILE A 96 24.93 2.25 -7.63
N THR A 97 24.30 2.03 -6.50
CA THR A 97 24.67 0.94 -5.58
C THR A 97 23.96 -0.35 -6.01
N ARG A 98 24.71 -1.44 -6.22
CA ARG A 98 24.10 -2.78 -6.35
C ARG A 98 23.54 -3.19 -4.99
N LYS A 99 22.29 -2.84 -4.69
CA LYS A 99 21.57 -3.48 -3.59
C LYS A 99 21.32 -4.93 -3.99
N ILE A 100 21.93 -5.86 -3.28
CA ILE A 100 21.72 -7.30 -3.46
C ILE A 100 20.34 -7.61 -2.89
N ILE A 101 19.32 -7.60 -3.74
CA ILE A 101 18.01 -8.11 -3.35
C ILE A 101 18.10 -9.64 -3.39
N SER A 102 17.81 -10.27 -2.27
CA SER A 102 17.84 -11.72 -2.13
C SER A 102 16.67 -12.35 -2.89
N TRP A 103 16.96 -13.12 -3.94
CA TRP A 103 16.01 -13.93 -4.72
C TRP A 103 15.47 -15.16 -3.97
N LYS A 104 15.78 -15.28 -2.67
CA LYS A 104 15.30 -16.39 -1.85
C LYS A 104 13.78 -16.34 -1.70
N LEU A 105 13.15 -17.50 -1.83
CA LEU A 105 11.74 -17.70 -1.54
C LEU A 105 11.42 -17.31 -0.08
N PRO A 106 10.18 -16.86 0.21
CA PRO A 106 9.74 -16.61 1.58
C PRO A 106 9.89 -17.89 2.40
N LYS A 107 10.39 -17.76 3.62
CA LYS A 107 10.44 -18.88 4.55
C LYS A 107 9.02 -19.22 5.00
N LEU A 108 8.62 -20.48 4.77
CA LEU A 108 7.35 -21.02 5.25
C LEU A 108 7.39 -21.35 6.75
N LYS A 109 8.59 -21.53 7.34
CA LYS A 109 8.72 -21.71 8.78
C LYS A 109 8.31 -20.42 9.49
N ILE A 110 7.32 -20.51 10.37
CA ILE A 110 6.78 -19.37 11.11
C ILE A 110 7.83 -18.90 12.12
N GLU A 111 8.37 -17.70 11.88
CA GLU A 111 9.32 -17.05 12.78
C GLU A 111 8.60 -15.92 13.54
N SER A 112 8.70 -15.90 14.87
CA SER A 112 7.98 -14.95 15.73
C SER A 112 8.25 -13.48 15.41
N ARG A 113 9.45 -13.18 14.87
CA ARG A 113 9.84 -11.82 14.45
C ARG A 113 8.92 -11.22 13.38
N PHE A 114 8.38 -12.05 12.48
CA PHE A 114 7.46 -11.61 11.43
C PHE A 114 6.00 -11.93 11.78
N ALA A 115 5.76 -13.03 12.50
CA ALA A 115 4.43 -13.45 12.89
C ALA A 115 3.76 -12.46 13.85
N ILE A 116 4.49 -11.92 14.84
CA ILE A 116 3.92 -10.99 15.83
C ILE A 116 3.47 -9.68 15.17
N PRO A 117 4.29 -8.99 14.34
CA PRO A 117 3.81 -7.81 13.63
C PRO A 117 2.70 -8.13 12.62
N ALA A 118 2.76 -9.27 11.90
CA ALA A 118 1.68 -9.69 10.99
C ALA A 118 0.33 -9.87 11.71
N THR A 119 0.34 -10.45 12.90
CA THR A 119 -0.85 -10.58 13.76
C THR A 119 -1.41 -9.22 14.14
N LYS A 120 -0.56 -8.27 14.54
CA LYS A 120 -1.00 -6.90 14.87
C LYS A 120 -1.62 -6.18 13.68
N VAL A 121 -1.00 -6.29 12.51
CA VAL A 121 -1.48 -5.68 11.27
C VAL A 121 -2.82 -6.30 10.86
N SER A 122 -2.93 -7.63 10.91
CA SER A 122 -4.17 -8.33 10.60
C SER A 122 -5.31 -7.96 11.55
N LEU A 123 -5.06 -7.92 12.87
CA LEU A 123 -6.02 -7.44 13.86
C LEU A 123 -6.42 -5.99 13.63
N ALA A 124 -5.47 -5.09 13.35
CA ALA A 124 -5.77 -3.70 13.04
C ALA A 124 -6.64 -3.58 11.78
N CYS A 125 -6.29 -4.31 10.72
CA CYS A 125 -7.07 -4.36 9.49
C CYS A 125 -8.49 -4.86 9.77
N PHE A 126 -8.64 -5.96 10.51
CA PHE A 126 -9.93 -6.50 10.91
C PHE A 126 -10.76 -5.48 11.70
N ILE A 127 -10.18 -4.81 12.70
CA ILE A 127 -10.87 -3.77 13.48
C ILE A 127 -11.33 -2.61 12.58
N THR A 128 -10.46 -2.10 11.70
CA THR A 128 -10.86 -1.03 10.77
C THR A 128 -12.00 -1.45 9.86
N PHE A 129 -12.01 -2.71 9.44
CA PHE A 129 -13.03 -3.26 8.58
C PHE A 129 -14.36 -3.50 9.33
N VAL A 130 -14.31 -3.91 10.59
CA VAL A 130 -15.48 -3.99 11.48
C VAL A 130 -16.07 -2.60 11.75
N ILE A 131 -15.23 -1.60 12.03
CA ILE A 131 -15.66 -0.21 12.19
C ILE A 131 -16.37 0.25 10.91
N TRP A 132 -15.77 0.02 9.74
CA TRP A 132 -16.42 0.33 8.48
C TRP A 132 -17.79 -0.37 8.34
N TYR A 133 -17.86 -1.67 8.61
CA TYR A 133 -19.10 -2.44 8.50
C TYR A 133 -20.21 -1.87 9.40
N CYS A 134 -19.87 -1.46 10.63
CA CYS A 134 -20.82 -0.88 11.58
C CYS A 134 -21.25 0.55 11.20
N PHE A 135 -20.32 1.40 10.75
CA PHE A 135 -20.57 2.82 10.52
C PHE A 135 -20.84 3.19 9.05
N LYS A 136 -20.70 2.22 8.12
CA LYS A 136 -20.91 2.36 6.67
C LYS A 136 -20.24 3.59 6.06
N GLN A 137 -19.01 3.88 6.50
CA GLN A 137 -18.27 5.03 5.99
C GLN A 137 -17.98 4.87 4.48
N PRO A 138 -18.14 5.94 3.67
CA PRO A 138 -17.81 5.89 2.25
C PRO A 138 -16.32 5.59 2.08
N GLU A 139 -15.99 4.66 1.18
CA GLU A 139 -14.60 4.27 0.88
C GLU A 139 -13.79 3.80 2.12
N GLY A 140 -14.45 3.21 3.13
CA GLY A 140 -13.82 2.81 4.39
C GLY A 140 -12.65 1.82 4.28
N TYR A 141 -12.48 1.14 3.14
CA TYR A 141 -11.34 0.27 2.86
C TYR A 141 -9.98 1.01 2.92
N TRP A 142 -9.95 2.34 2.74
CA TRP A 142 -8.72 3.15 2.86
C TRP A 142 -8.10 3.11 4.26
N ALA A 143 -8.91 2.94 5.30
CA ALA A 143 -8.42 2.75 6.67
C ALA A 143 -7.62 1.45 6.77
N THR A 144 -8.16 0.35 6.22
CA THR A 144 -7.49 -0.96 6.16
C THR A 144 -6.21 -0.92 5.33
N ILE A 145 -6.24 -0.25 4.17
CA ILE A 145 -5.03 -0.05 3.34
C ILE A 145 -3.96 0.72 4.10
N SER A 146 -4.33 1.73 4.89
CA SER A 146 -3.38 2.50 5.68
C SER A 146 -2.68 1.63 6.75
N CYS A 147 -3.40 0.70 7.38
CA CYS A 147 -2.80 -0.28 8.29
C CYS A 147 -1.76 -1.17 7.59
N LEU A 148 -2.04 -1.61 6.36
CA LEU A 148 -1.10 -2.39 5.55
C LEU A 148 0.17 -1.59 5.20
N LEU A 149 0.04 -0.29 4.91
CA LEU A 149 1.18 0.54 4.52
C LEU A 149 2.08 0.97 5.68
N ILE A 150 1.58 0.97 6.92
CA ILE A 150 2.37 1.30 8.13
C ILE A 150 3.10 0.06 8.69
N MET A 151 2.85 -1.13 8.13
CA MET A 151 3.44 -2.36 8.63
C MET A 151 4.97 -2.30 8.65
N GLU A 152 5.56 -2.75 9.76
CA GLU A 152 6.99 -2.64 10.02
C GLU A 152 7.39 -3.67 11.07
N GLU A 153 8.62 -4.19 10.98
CA GLU A 153 9.13 -5.16 11.97
C GLU A 153 9.42 -4.50 13.33
N ASN A 154 9.87 -3.24 13.32
CA ASN A 154 10.32 -2.53 14.52
C ASN A 154 9.23 -1.63 15.13
N LYS A 155 8.85 -1.91 16.39
CA LYS A 155 7.80 -1.19 17.15
C LYS A 155 7.98 0.33 17.17
N ASN A 156 9.20 0.83 17.42
CA ASN A 156 9.46 2.27 17.50
C ASN A 156 9.29 2.95 16.13
N THR A 157 9.60 2.20 15.07
CA THR A 157 9.43 2.66 13.70
C THR A 157 7.96 2.63 13.29
N THR A 158 7.18 1.63 13.72
CA THR A 158 5.72 1.57 13.49
C THR A 158 5.01 2.80 14.04
N PHE A 159 5.29 3.18 15.29
CA PHE A 159 4.66 4.36 15.90
C PHE A 159 5.02 5.65 15.17
N LYS A 160 6.32 5.85 14.87
CA LYS A 160 6.77 7.02 14.09
C LYS A 160 6.10 7.08 12.72
N LYS A 161 6.07 5.96 11.98
CA LYS A 161 5.40 5.88 10.67
C LYS A 161 3.90 6.19 10.77
N GLY A 162 3.23 5.66 11.78
CA GLY A 162 1.82 5.94 12.05
C GLY A 162 1.55 7.42 12.33
N PHE A 163 2.34 8.02 13.23
CA PHE A 163 2.22 9.44 13.57
C PHE A 163 2.50 10.34 12.35
N PHE A 164 3.56 10.07 11.60
CA PHE A 164 3.85 10.82 10.38
C PHE A 164 2.72 10.68 9.36
N ARG A 165 2.18 9.48 9.16
CA ARG A 165 1.05 9.29 8.24
C ARG A 165 -0.18 10.08 8.68
N PHE A 166 -0.48 10.12 9.98
CA PHE A 166 -1.57 10.94 10.53
C PHE A 166 -1.37 12.44 10.24
N VAL A 167 -0.20 12.98 10.59
CA VAL A 167 0.13 14.39 10.33
C VAL A 167 0.13 14.70 8.83
N SER A 168 0.69 13.82 8.00
CA SER A 168 0.68 13.96 6.55
C SER A 168 -0.74 13.97 5.98
N HIS A 169 -1.65 13.11 6.46
CA HIS A 169 -3.04 13.15 6.00
C HIS A 169 -3.76 14.44 6.40
N ILE A 170 -3.48 14.99 7.59
CA ILE A 170 -4.03 16.31 7.97
C ILE A 170 -3.52 17.39 7.02
N ILE A 171 -2.21 17.43 6.76
CA ILE A 171 -1.61 18.43 5.86
C ILE A 171 -2.18 18.28 4.43
N VAL A 172 -2.21 17.06 3.90
CA VAL A 172 -2.73 16.78 2.54
C VAL A 172 -4.22 17.08 2.45
N MET A 173 -5.00 16.81 3.50
CA MET A 173 -6.42 17.19 3.57
C MET A 173 -6.58 18.71 3.48
N LEU A 174 -5.81 19.49 4.25
CA LEU A 174 -5.89 20.96 4.22
C LEU A 174 -5.47 21.52 2.85
N ILE A 175 -4.36 21.03 2.28
CA ILE A 175 -3.88 21.44 0.96
C ILE A 175 -4.90 21.05 -0.12
N GLY A 176 -5.44 19.83 -0.07
CA GLY A 176 -6.44 19.35 -1.01
C GLY A 176 -7.73 20.18 -0.95
N PHE A 177 -8.20 20.51 0.24
CA PHE A 177 -9.35 21.38 0.45
C PHE A 177 -9.13 22.78 -0.13
N LEU A 178 -7.97 23.39 0.15
CA LEU A 178 -7.60 24.69 -0.40
C LEU A 178 -7.52 24.65 -1.94
N ALA A 179 -6.91 23.61 -2.50
CA ALA A 179 -6.80 23.41 -3.94
C ALA A 179 -8.18 23.26 -4.60
N VAL A 180 -9.11 22.55 -3.96
CA VAL A 180 -10.49 22.42 -4.45
C VAL A 180 -11.19 23.77 -4.48
N ILE A 181 -11.10 24.58 -3.42
CA ILE A 181 -11.71 25.92 -3.40
C ILE A 181 -11.14 26.83 -4.49
N LEU A 182 -9.81 26.85 -4.65
CA LEU A 182 -9.14 27.72 -5.61
C LEU A 182 -9.37 27.30 -7.07
N LEU A 183 -9.45 25.99 -7.33
CA LEU A 183 -9.53 25.42 -8.68
C LEU A 183 -10.94 24.96 -9.07
N LEU A 184 -11.96 25.16 -8.22
CA LEU A 184 -13.32 24.69 -8.48
C LEU A 184 -13.88 25.25 -9.80
N HIS A 185 -13.56 26.52 -10.08
CA HIS A 185 -14.04 27.29 -11.23
C HIS A 185 -13.32 26.95 -12.55
N TYR A 186 -12.19 26.24 -12.48
CA TYR A 186 -11.39 25.87 -13.65
C TYR A 186 -11.77 24.47 -14.15
N PRO A 187 -11.59 24.19 -15.46
CA PRO A 187 -11.87 22.87 -16.02
C PRO A 187 -11.00 21.79 -15.37
N TYR A 188 -11.51 20.55 -15.39
CA TYR A 188 -10.96 19.40 -14.66
C TYR A 188 -9.45 19.16 -14.90
N THR A 189 -8.94 19.52 -16.07
CA THR A 189 -7.52 19.44 -16.45
C THR A 189 -6.59 20.20 -15.50
N TYR A 190 -7.00 21.35 -14.96
CA TYR A 190 -6.16 22.12 -14.02
C TYR A 190 -6.03 21.43 -12.65
N ARG A 191 -6.92 20.50 -12.32
CA ARG A 191 -6.84 19.70 -11.08
C ARG A 191 -5.73 18.64 -11.14
N LEU A 192 -5.19 18.35 -12.33
CA LEU A 192 -4.05 17.43 -12.51
C LEU A 192 -2.72 18.06 -12.07
N ILE A 193 -2.61 19.39 -12.07
CA ILE A 193 -1.36 20.10 -11.77
C ILE A 193 -0.89 19.84 -10.32
N PRO A 194 -1.75 20.00 -9.28
CA PRO A 194 -1.35 19.65 -7.91
C PRO A 194 -0.92 18.18 -7.78
N LEU A 195 -1.58 17.28 -8.51
CA LEU A 195 -1.29 15.84 -8.49
C LEU A 195 0.10 15.53 -9.06
N LEU A 196 0.44 16.12 -10.21
CA LEU A 196 1.75 15.98 -10.84
C LEU A 196 2.87 16.54 -9.96
N ILE A 197 2.68 17.74 -9.39
CA ILE A 197 3.65 18.35 -8.47
C ILE A 197 3.86 17.45 -7.24
N THR A 198 2.77 16.94 -6.66
CA THR A 198 2.84 16.05 -5.48
C THR A 198 3.62 14.79 -5.81
N PHE A 199 3.32 14.12 -6.92
CA PHE A 199 4.06 12.92 -7.33
C PHE A 199 5.54 13.19 -7.60
N PHE A 200 5.86 14.31 -8.24
CA PHE A 200 7.24 14.70 -8.49
C PHE A 200 8.01 14.95 -7.19
N LEU A 201 7.42 15.71 -6.26
CA LEU A 201 8.03 15.97 -4.95
C LEU A 201 8.21 14.68 -4.14
N CYS A 202 7.21 13.80 -4.12
CA CYS A 202 7.33 12.49 -3.45
C CYS A 202 8.45 11.64 -4.08
N GLY A 203 8.51 11.57 -5.41
CA GLY A 203 9.56 10.85 -6.13
C GLY A 203 10.95 11.41 -5.85
N TYR A 204 11.09 12.73 -5.83
CA TYR A 204 12.34 13.43 -5.51
C TYR A 204 12.79 13.16 -4.06
N LEU A 205 11.89 13.26 -3.09
CA LEU A 205 12.19 13.00 -1.68
C LEU A 205 12.60 11.54 -1.42
N ILE A 206 12.00 10.58 -2.14
CA ILE A 206 12.40 9.17 -2.09
C ILE A 206 13.77 8.95 -2.76
N GLY A 207 14.00 9.59 -3.90
CA GLY A 207 15.25 9.46 -4.68
C GLY A 207 16.48 10.10 -4.03
N THR A 208 16.30 11.08 -3.14
CA THR A 208 17.41 11.78 -2.46
C THR A 208 18.02 11.01 -1.28
N GLU A 209 17.58 9.77 -1.01
CA GLU A 209 18.03 8.92 0.12
C GLU A 209 18.00 9.60 1.51
N ASN A 210 17.23 10.69 1.64
CA ASN A 210 17.06 11.42 2.90
C ASN A 210 16.32 10.58 3.95
N GLN A 211 16.17 11.11 5.18
CA GLN A 211 15.44 10.44 6.27
C GLN A 211 14.05 9.90 5.88
N TYR A 212 13.42 10.48 4.86
CA TYR A 212 12.12 10.09 4.31
C TYR A 212 12.18 8.92 3.29
N ALA A 213 13.33 8.66 2.66
CA ALA A 213 13.49 7.56 1.71
C ALA A 213 13.38 6.18 2.39
N GLY A 214 13.84 6.09 3.64
CA GLY A 214 13.66 4.91 4.49
C GLY A 214 12.22 4.69 4.96
N MET A 215 11.31 5.65 4.72
CA MET A 215 9.89 5.52 5.07
C MET A 215 9.08 4.90 3.91
N GLY A 216 9.48 5.16 2.66
CA GLY A 216 8.86 4.57 1.46
C GLY A 216 9.34 3.14 1.16
N ASN A 217 10.57 2.79 1.58
CA ASN A 217 11.12 1.45 1.43
C ASN A 217 10.88 0.63 2.71
N THR A 218 10.03 -0.40 2.62
CA THR A 218 9.82 -1.39 3.68
C THR A 218 11.02 -2.32 3.88
N SER A 219 11.93 -2.41 2.89
CA SER A 219 13.19 -3.13 3.03
C SER A 219 14.32 -2.16 3.41
N ARG A 220 14.48 -1.86 4.70
CA ARG A 220 15.82 -1.51 5.20
C ARG A 220 16.59 -2.81 5.35
N SER A 221 17.53 -3.08 4.43
CA SER A 221 18.61 -4.00 4.80
C SER A 221 19.35 -3.34 5.95
N ARG A 222 19.59 -4.12 7.00
CA ARG A 222 20.53 -3.77 8.06
C ARG A 222 21.86 -3.30 7.49
#